data_AF-A0A5S3Z2G6-F1
#
_entry.id   AF-A0A5S3Z2G6-F1
#
_cell.length_a   1.000
_cell.length_b   1.000
_cell.length_c   1.000
_cell.angle_alpha   90.00
_cell.angle_beta   90.00
_cell.angle_gamma   90.00
#
_symmetry.space_group_name_H-M   'P 1'
#
loop_
_entity.id
_entity.type
_entity.pdbx_description
1 polymer ?
#
loop_
_entity_poly.entity_id
_entity_poly.type
_entity_poly.pdbx_seq_one_letter_code
_entity_poly.pdbx_strand_id
1 'polypeptide(L)'
;MMYRSSPRGFTLIELLIVLALIAAASSVVLPDMWRQLEQVRYHSERNQVTSLLAFAKEYVVYSGQPLDVEVNENSIVVYVSESDKAAEQSPDALKRVEFNILELKPTAFTLSTNNYFITQQVEVLTRSGLEYEVLEL
;
A
#
# COMPACT_ATOMS: atom_id res chain seq x y z
N MET A 1 -27.78 50.04 -33.72
CA MET A 1 -26.44 49.93 -34.33
C MET A 1 -25.75 48.75 -33.66
N MET A 2 -25.59 47.63 -34.35
CA MET A 2 -25.14 46.37 -33.74
C MET A 2 -23.65 46.18 -34.05
N TYR A 3 -22.79 46.39 -33.06
CA TYR A 3 -21.34 46.23 -33.20
C TYR A 3 -21.03 44.73 -33.31
N ARG A 4 -20.73 44.22 -34.52
CA ARG A 4 -20.23 42.86 -34.69
C ARG A 4 -18.75 42.85 -34.35
N SER A 5 -18.38 42.20 -33.25
CA SER A 5 -17.00 41.84 -32.96
C SER A 5 -16.57 40.69 -33.88
N SER A 6 -15.58 40.91 -34.75
CA SER A 6 -15.00 39.83 -35.55
C SER A 6 -14.28 38.83 -34.64
N PRO A 7 -14.54 37.51 -34.77
CA PRO A 7 -13.79 36.50 -34.04
C PRO A 7 -12.34 36.50 -34.53
N ARG A 8 -11.39 36.71 -33.61
CA ARG A 8 -9.95 36.59 -33.89
C ARG A 8 -9.55 35.12 -33.75
N GLY A 9 -8.96 34.56 -34.80
CA GLY A 9 -8.42 33.20 -34.80
C GLY A 9 -7.04 33.14 -34.16
N PHE A 10 -6.60 31.92 -33.83
CA PHE A 10 -5.25 31.64 -33.33
C PHE A 10 -4.26 31.59 -34.49
N THR A 11 -3.09 32.23 -34.35
CA THR A 11 -2.04 32.13 -35.38
C THR A 11 -1.24 30.83 -35.22
N LEU A 12 -0.60 30.39 -36.31
CA LEU A 12 0.25 29.19 -36.30
C LEU A 12 1.44 29.35 -35.33
N ILE A 13 2.05 30.54 -35.31
CA ILE A 13 3.19 30.82 -34.43
C ILE A 13 2.79 30.81 -32.95
N GLU A 14 1.61 31.33 -32.59
CA GLU A 14 1.11 31.24 -31.21
C GLU A 14 0.92 29.79 -30.80
N LEU A 15 0.36 28.94 -31.68
CA LEU A 15 0.17 27.52 -31.38
C LEU A 15 1.51 26.81 -31.18
N LEU A 16 2.51 27.12 -32.01
CA LEU A 16 3.86 26.58 -31.88
C LEU A 16 4.48 26.98 -30.54
N ILE A 17 4.38 28.25 -30.16
CA ILE A 17 4.91 28.74 -28.88
C ILE A 17 4.19 28.06 -27.70
N VAL A 18 2.86 27.93 -27.75
CA VAL A 18 2.09 27.25 -26.69
C VAL A 18 2.52 25.79 -26.55
N LEU A 19 2.69 25.06 -27.66
CA LEU A 19 3.18 23.68 -27.61
C LEU A 19 4.61 23.60 -27.05
N ALA A 20 5.50 24.52 -27.43
CA ALA A 20 6.85 24.59 -26.89
C ALA A 20 6.84 24.85 -25.37
N LEU A 21 5.96 25.74 -24.89
CA LEU A 21 5.80 26.02 -23.47
C LEU A 21 5.22 24.84 -22.69
N ILE A 22 4.20 24.15 -23.24
CA ILE A 22 3.63 22.94 -22.64
C ILE A 22 4.71 21.85 -22.55
N ALA A 23 5.51 21.65 -23.60
CA ALA A 23 6.58 20.66 -23.60
C ALA A 23 7.65 20.99 -22.55
N ALA A 24 8.10 22.25 -22.48
CA ALA A 24 9.07 22.69 -21.49
C ALA A 24 8.55 22.53 -20.05
N ALA A 25 7.30 22.93 -19.79
CA ALA A 25 6.68 22.77 -18.48
C ALA A 25 6.49 21.29 -18.10
N SER A 26 6.00 20.47 -19.04
CA SER A 26 5.77 19.03 -18.83
C SER A 26 7.05 18.28 -18.53
N SER A 27 8.18 18.69 -19.13
CA SER A 27 9.50 18.10 -18.88
C SER A 27 9.93 18.18 -17.41
N VAL A 28 9.42 19.15 -16.65
CA VAL A 28 9.77 19.34 -15.23
C VAL A 28 8.72 18.70 -14.32
N VAL A 29 7.44 18.83 -14.65
CA VAL A 29 6.34 18.42 -13.76
C VAL A 29 6.11 16.91 -13.74
N LEU A 30 6.15 16.24 -14.91
CA LEU A 30 5.86 14.81 -15.01
C LEU A 30 6.76 13.90 -14.15
N PRO A 31 8.10 14.06 -14.11
CA PRO A 31 8.95 13.21 -13.27
C PRO A 31 8.63 13.36 -11.77
N ASP A 32 8.24 14.56 -11.33
CA ASP A 32 7.90 14.80 -9.93
C ASP A 32 6.57 14.14 -9.55
N MET A 33 5.57 14.22 -10.43
CA MET A 33 4.28 13.53 -10.25
C MET A 33 4.45 12.01 -10.13
N TRP A 34 5.31 11.40 -10.95
CA TRP A 34 5.59 9.97 -10.83
C TRP A 34 6.24 9.60 -9.49
N ARG A 35 7.18 10.42 -9.01
CA ARG A 35 7.81 10.20 -7.70
C ARG A 35 6.79 10.32 -6.56
N GLN A 36 5.87 11.28 -6.66
CA GLN A 36 4.81 11.47 -5.67
C GLN A 36 3.81 10.31 -5.66
N LEU A 37 3.41 9.81 -6.83
CA LEU A 37 2.51 8.65 -6.91
C LEU A 37 3.13 7.42 -6.25
N GLU A 38 4.42 7.18 -6.48
CA GLU A 38 5.16 6.07 -5.87
C GLU A 38 5.18 6.19 -4.33
N GLN A 39 5.41 7.40 -3.82
CA GLN A 39 5.36 7.68 -2.39
C GLN A 39 3.97 7.41 -1.80
N VAL A 40 2.91 7.87 -2.47
CA VAL A 40 1.53 7.65 -2.02
C VAL A 40 1.19 6.16 -1.97
N ARG A 41 1.59 5.40 -3.00
CA ARG A 41 1.42 3.94 -2.99
C ARG A 41 2.15 3.31 -1.81
N TYR A 42 3.40 3.70 -1.58
CA TYR A 42 4.22 3.18 -0.47
C TYR A 42 3.58 3.43 0.89
N HIS A 43 3.13 4.65 1.13
CA HIS A 43 2.41 4.98 2.37
C HIS A 43 1.08 4.24 2.49
N SER A 44 0.34 4.07 1.39
CA SER A 44 -0.92 3.31 1.38
C SER A 44 -0.71 1.85 1.75
N GLU A 45 0.27 1.17 1.16
CA GLU A 45 0.58 -0.23 1.49
C GLU A 45 1.07 -0.39 2.94
N ARG A 46 1.89 0.53 3.45
CA ARG A 46 2.28 0.52 4.88
C ARG A 46 1.08 0.69 5.82
N ASN A 47 0.16 1.59 5.47
CA ASN A 47 -1.05 1.80 6.24
C ASN A 47 -1.96 0.55 6.19
N GLN A 48 -2.00 -0.15 5.06
CA GLN A 48 -2.72 -1.42 4.94
C GLN A 48 -2.15 -2.49 5.88
N VAL A 49 -0.82 -2.67 5.93
CA VAL A 49 -0.15 -3.58 6.88
C VAL A 49 -0.57 -3.25 8.31
N THR A 50 -0.43 -1.98 8.70
CA THR A 50 -0.76 -1.51 10.06
C THR A 50 -2.23 -1.77 10.41
N SER A 51 -3.15 -1.47 9.47
CA SER A 51 -4.59 -1.69 9.66
C SER A 51 -4.97 -3.18 9.74
N LEU A 52 -4.25 -4.04 9.02
CA LEU A 52 -4.47 -5.48 9.02
C LEU A 52 -4.04 -6.09 10.36
N LEU A 53 -2.90 -5.66 10.89
CA LEU A 53 -2.43 -6.10 12.20
C LEU A 53 -3.30 -5.56 13.33
N ALA A 54 -3.74 -4.30 13.25
CA ALA A 54 -4.70 -3.75 14.20
C ALA A 54 -6.02 -4.54 14.21
N PHE A 55 -6.54 -4.88 13.02
CA PHE A 55 -7.70 -5.75 12.87
C PHE A 55 -7.47 -7.14 13.49
N ALA A 56 -6.32 -7.78 13.24
CA ALA A 56 -6.02 -9.08 13.82
C ALA A 56 -5.93 -9.02 15.35
N LYS A 57 -5.29 -7.99 15.91
CA LYS A 57 -5.22 -7.73 17.36
C LYS A 57 -6.63 -7.57 17.96
N GLU A 58 -7.49 -6.75 17.36
CA GLU A 58 -8.86 -6.51 17.82
C GLU A 58 -9.73 -7.77 17.71
N TYR A 59 -9.58 -8.52 16.60
CA TYR A 59 -10.32 -9.76 16.38
C TYR A 59 -9.99 -10.82 17.44
N VAL A 60 -8.72 -11.01 17.81
CA VAL A 60 -8.33 -11.98 18.86
C VAL A 60 -8.91 -11.61 20.21
N VAL A 61 -8.95 -10.31 20.54
CA VAL A 61 -9.53 -9.82 21.80
C VAL A 61 -11.05 -10.04 21.83
N TYR A 62 -11.74 -9.78 20.71
CA TYR A 62 -13.19 -9.91 20.63
C TYR A 62 -13.66 -11.37 20.50
N SER A 63 -13.01 -12.17 19.64
CA SER A 63 -13.39 -13.56 19.37
C SER A 63 -12.89 -14.54 20.43
N GLY A 64 -11.83 -14.19 21.17
CA GLY A 64 -11.15 -15.09 22.11
C GLY A 64 -10.44 -16.27 21.44
N GLN A 65 -10.36 -16.30 20.11
CA GLN A 65 -9.68 -17.34 19.34
C GLN A 65 -8.29 -16.89 18.92
N PRO A 66 -7.27 -17.76 19.00
CA PRO A 66 -5.96 -17.45 18.45
C PRO A 66 -6.01 -17.33 16.92
N LEU A 67 -5.23 -16.40 16.37
CA LEU A 67 -5.06 -16.21 14.92
C LEU A 67 -3.61 -16.50 14.53
N ASP A 68 -3.42 -17.15 13.39
CA ASP A 68 -2.11 -17.31 12.76
C ASP A 68 -1.96 -16.26 11.66
N VAL A 69 -0.91 -15.44 11.74
CA VAL A 69 -0.57 -14.45 10.73
C VAL A 69 0.65 -14.95 9.98
N GLU A 70 0.49 -15.13 8.68
CA GLU A 70 1.54 -15.52 7.76
C GLU A 70 1.92 -14.31 6.91
N VAL A 71 3.12 -13.80 7.14
CA VAL A 71 3.75 -12.77 6.31
C VAL A 71 4.59 -13.48 5.26
N ASN A 72 4.20 -13.35 4.00
CA ASN A 72 4.96 -13.75 2.83
C ASN A 72 5.63 -12.53 2.19
N GLU A 73 6.50 -12.75 1.21
CA GLU A 73 7.27 -11.70 0.53
C GLU A 73 6.41 -10.53 0.04
N ASN A 74 5.21 -10.79 -0.46
CA ASN A 74 4.31 -9.77 -1.02
C ASN A 74 2.87 -9.91 -0.53
N SER A 75 2.62 -10.70 0.52
CA SER A 75 1.26 -10.83 1.05
C SER A 75 1.26 -11.08 2.54
N ILE A 76 0.22 -10.61 3.21
CA ILE A 76 -0.08 -11.01 4.59
C ILE A 76 -1.42 -11.70 4.57
N VAL A 77 -1.46 -12.90 5.15
CA VAL A 77 -2.66 -13.71 5.29
C VAL A 77 -2.91 -13.97 6.77
N VAL A 78 -4.16 -13.79 7.20
CA VAL A 78 -4.59 -14.03 8.58
C VAL A 78 -5.56 -15.21 8.60
N TYR A 79 -5.25 -16.22 9.40
CA TYR A 79 -6.03 -17.43 9.59
C TYR A 79 -6.50 -17.54 11.03
N VAL A 80 -7.64 -18.19 11.27
CA VAL A 80 -7.98 -18.66 12.63
C VAL A 80 -7.12 -19.88 12.93
N SER A 81 -6.44 -19.86 14.07
CA SER A 81 -5.62 -20.98 14.53
C SER A 81 -6.57 -22.07 15.05
N GLU A 82 -6.98 -22.98 14.16
CA GLU A 82 -7.76 -24.16 14.53
C GLU A 82 -6.85 -25.16 15.24
N SER A 83 -6.94 -25.26 16.56
CA SER A 83 -6.06 -26.11 17.36
C SER A 83 -6.24 -27.63 17.14
N ASP A 84 -7.14 -28.10 16.26
CA ASP A 84 -7.50 -29.53 16.24
C ASP A 84 -8.18 -30.07 14.96
N LYS A 85 -7.95 -29.52 13.75
CA LYS A 85 -8.45 -30.17 12.53
C LYS A 85 -7.42 -30.32 11.43
N ALA A 86 -7.24 -31.59 11.06
CA ALA A 86 -6.40 -32.10 10.02
C ALA A 86 -6.55 -31.32 8.71
N ALA A 87 -5.40 -31.07 8.10
CA ALA A 87 -5.20 -30.68 6.72
C ALA A 87 -6.22 -31.35 5.78
N GLU A 88 -7.12 -30.57 5.17
CA GLU A 88 -7.71 -30.81 3.85
C GLU A 88 -8.78 -29.75 3.52
N GLN A 89 -8.35 -28.50 3.41
CA GLN A 89 -8.87 -27.41 2.56
C GLN A 89 -8.28 -26.12 3.11
N SER A 90 -7.73 -25.29 2.23
CA SER A 90 -7.07 -24.03 2.58
C SER A 90 -7.90 -23.30 3.65
N PRO A 91 -7.37 -23.07 4.86
CA PRO A 91 -8.13 -22.45 5.94
C PRO A 91 -8.76 -21.16 5.41
N ASP A 92 -10.05 -20.96 5.69
CA ASP A 92 -10.77 -19.78 5.21
C ASP A 92 -10.06 -18.54 5.75
N ALA A 93 -9.37 -17.84 4.85
CA ALA A 93 -8.52 -16.73 5.22
C ALA A 93 -9.43 -15.59 5.64
N LEU A 94 -9.39 -15.22 6.93
CA LEU A 94 -10.19 -14.11 7.45
C LEU A 94 -9.92 -12.82 6.68
N LYS A 95 -8.66 -12.62 6.31
CA LYS A 95 -8.25 -11.48 5.50
C LYS A 95 -6.93 -11.76 4.79
N ARG A 96 -6.85 -11.37 3.52
CA ARG A 96 -5.64 -11.41 2.69
C ARG A 96 -5.40 -10.02 2.12
N VAL A 97 -4.15 -9.56 2.21
CA VAL A 97 -3.70 -8.32 1.56
C VAL A 97 -2.47 -8.66 0.73
N GLU A 98 -2.49 -8.22 -0.54
CA GLU A 98 -1.39 -8.37 -1.49
C GLU A 98 -0.74 -7.01 -1.74
N PHE A 99 0.59 -7.00 -1.79
CA PHE A 99 1.43 -5.82 -1.90
C PHE A 99 2.15 -5.83 -3.25
N ASN A 100 2.09 -4.72 -3.97
CA ASN A 100 2.70 -4.62 -5.30
C ASN A 100 4.05 -3.90 -5.27
N ILE A 101 4.33 -3.15 -4.21
CA ILE A 101 5.56 -2.36 -4.09
C ILE A 101 6.33 -2.63 -2.79
N LEU A 102 5.66 -3.13 -1.74
CA LEU A 102 6.34 -3.57 -0.53
C LEU A 102 6.80 -5.01 -0.70
N GLU A 103 8.07 -5.23 -0.37
CA GLU A 103 8.62 -6.54 -0.11
C GLU A 103 8.77 -6.71 1.41
N LEU A 104 8.29 -7.82 1.93
CA LEU A 104 8.23 -8.14 3.34
C LEU A 104 9.16 -9.31 3.61
N LYS A 105 9.78 -9.30 4.79
CA LYS A 105 10.52 -10.49 5.24
C LYS A 105 9.54 -11.60 5.61
N PRO A 106 9.63 -12.80 5.01
CA PRO A 106 8.74 -13.90 5.35
C PRO A 106 8.81 -14.23 6.84
N THR A 107 7.70 -14.13 7.56
CA THR A 107 7.61 -14.35 9.00
C THR A 107 6.23 -14.87 9.35
N ALA A 108 6.13 -15.89 10.18
CA ALA A 108 4.86 -16.39 10.68
C ALA A 108 4.81 -16.24 12.20
N PHE A 109 3.66 -15.81 12.72
CA PHE A 109 3.44 -15.67 14.15
C PHE A 109 1.98 -15.90 14.54
N THR A 110 1.78 -16.42 15.76
CA THR A 110 0.44 -16.64 16.32
C THR A 110 0.08 -15.51 17.28
N LEU A 111 -1.05 -14.86 17.04
CA LEU A 111 -1.68 -13.91 17.94
C LEU A 111 -2.68 -14.63 18.84
N SER A 112 -2.59 -14.39 20.14
CA SER A 112 -3.52 -14.91 21.15
C SER A 112 -3.77 -13.84 22.19
N THR A 113 -4.87 -13.95 22.94
CA THR A 113 -5.22 -13.02 24.02
C THR A 113 -4.11 -12.89 25.07
N ASN A 114 -3.31 -13.96 25.27
CA ASN A 114 -2.18 -13.97 26.18
C ASN A 114 -0.93 -13.23 25.63
N ASN A 115 -0.79 -13.14 24.31
CA ASN A 115 0.36 -12.54 23.62
C ASN A 115 0.01 -11.20 22.93
N TYR A 116 -1.15 -10.62 23.26
CA TYR A 116 -1.67 -9.39 22.66
C TYR A 116 -0.77 -8.16 22.89
N PHE A 117 -0.13 -8.07 24.07
CA PHE A 117 0.72 -6.94 24.43
C PHE A 117 2.15 -7.05 23.88
N ILE A 118 2.49 -8.13 23.20
CA ILE A 118 3.81 -8.30 22.59
C ILE A 118 3.84 -7.49 21.30
N THR A 119 4.76 -6.54 21.22
CA THR A 119 5.01 -5.77 20.00
C THR A 119 5.44 -6.74 18.89
N GLN A 120 4.61 -6.85 17.86
CA GLN A 120 4.88 -7.69 16.70
C GLN A 120 5.69 -6.85 15.73
N GLN A 121 6.87 -7.33 15.36
CA GLN A 121 7.75 -6.61 14.43
C GLN A 121 7.58 -7.21 13.04
N VAL A 122 7.09 -6.41 12.09
CA VAL A 122 7.09 -6.77 10.68
C VAL A 122 8.20 -5.99 9.99
N GLU A 123 9.21 -6.71 9.51
CA GLU A 123 10.34 -6.14 8.78
C GLU A 123 9.93 -5.90 7.32
N VAL A 124 9.93 -4.64 6.89
CA VAL A 124 9.61 -4.22 5.52
C VAL A 124 10.88 -3.78 4.81
N LEU A 125 11.14 -4.32 3.62
CA LEU A 125 12.25 -3.86 2.78
C LEU A 125 11.98 -2.42 2.33
N THR A 126 12.91 -1.53 2.66
CA THR A 126 12.82 -0.14 2.24
C THR A 126 13.22 0.03 0.78
N ARG A 127 12.78 1.14 0.18
CA ARG A 127 13.08 1.54 -1.22
C ARG A 127 14.57 1.57 -1.58
N SER A 128 15.48 1.60 -0.61
CA SER A 128 16.93 1.55 -0.84
C SER A 128 17.44 0.12 -1.12
N GLY A 129 16.62 -0.92 -0.89
CA GLY A 129 16.99 -2.32 -1.09
C GLY A 129 18.10 -2.84 -0.16
N LEU A 130 18.50 -2.04 0.84
CA LEU A 130 19.67 -2.29 1.68
C LEU A 130 19.31 -2.43 3.17
N GLU A 131 18.13 -1.96 3.60
CA GLU A 131 17.73 -1.98 5.00
C GLU A 131 16.26 -2.37 5.16
N TYR A 132 16.00 -3.26 6.11
CA TYR A 132 14.65 -3.56 6.60
C TYR A 132 14.26 -2.49 7.61
N GLU A 133 13.17 -1.78 7.36
CA GLU A 133 12.54 -0.95 8.36
C GLU A 133 11.64 -1.84 9.21
N VAL A 134 11.94 -1.89 10.50
CA VAL A 134 11.09 -2.58 11.46
C VAL A 134 9.87 -1.71 11.70
N LEU A 135 8.70 -2.18 11.24
CA LEU A 135 7.44 -1.63 11.71
C LEU A 135 7.21 -2.19 13.12
N GLU A 136 7.55 -1.41 14.13
CA GLU A 136 7.15 -1.67 15.52
C GLU A 136 5.65 -1.40 15.68
N LEU A 137 4.88 -2.41 16.08
CA LEU A 137 3.41 -2.39 16.13
C LEU A 137 2.83 -2.88 17.46
#